data_AF-A0A1Y4UUU0-F1
#
_entry.id   AF-A0A1Y4UUU0-F1
#
_cell.length_a   1.000
_cell.length_b   1.000
_cell.length_c   1.000
_cell.angle_alpha   90.00
_cell.angle_beta   90.00
_cell.angle_gamma   90.00
#
_symmetry.space_group_name_H-M   'P 1'
#
loop_
_entity.id
_entity.type
_entity.pdbx_description
1 polymer ?
#
loop_
_entity_poly.entity_id
_entity_poly.type
_entity_poly.pdbx_seq_one_letter_code
_entity_poly.pdbx_strand_id
1 'polypeptide(L)'
;MKYTTEEEIQVLFAGADDYLDCGVVLDPERCLAHITAITRRYLWKDRPERAAVLIPGNGLKINLKRGRAYFHGENLSLTPKQFIVLQILVERMGEVVTKEELCEAAWETDHDVYADDALKYHVREIRRKLG
;
A
#
# COMPACT_ATOMS: atom_id res chain seq x y z
N MET A 1 10.12 20.42 36.00
CA MET A 1 10.24 21.82 35.53
C MET A 1 9.22 21.97 34.42
N LYS A 2 8.10 22.67 34.65
CA LYS A 2 7.08 22.87 33.61
C LYS A 2 7.57 24.01 32.72
N TYR A 3 7.82 23.75 31.44
CA TYR A 3 8.14 24.79 30.48
C TYR A 3 6.93 25.69 30.26
N THR A 4 7.18 26.95 29.95
CA THR A 4 6.14 27.95 29.71
C THR A 4 5.54 27.77 28.31
N THR A 5 4.25 28.07 28.15
CA THR A 5 3.55 28.03 26.85
C THR A 5 4.27 28.83 25.77
N GLU A 6 5.01 29.87 26.16
CA GLU A 6 5.82 30.68 25.26
C GLU A 6 6.97 29.89 24.61
N GLU A 7 7.66 29.04 25.38
CA GLU A 7 8.77 28.21 24.89
C GLU A 7 8.28 27.14 23.90
N GLU A 8 7.12 26.53 24.17
CA GLU A 8 6.46 25.59 23.27
C GLU A 8 6.15 26.25 21.91
N ILE A 9 5.56 27.46 21.94
CA ILE A 9 5.25 28.21 20.73
C ILE A 9 6.51 28.55 19.93
N GLN A 10 7.59 28.99 20.60
CA GLN A 10 8.83 29.33 19.92
C GLN A 10 9.48 28.14 19.22
N VAL A 11 9.49 26.97 19.86
CA VAL A 11 10.07 25.75 19.27
C VAL A 11 9.26 25.26 18.06
N LEU A 12 7.93 25.37 18.12
CA LEU A 12 7.07 25.08 16.97
C LEU A 12 7.32 26.06 15.81
N PHE A 13 7.47 27.36 16.09
CA PHE A 13 7.86 28.33 15.06
C PHE A 13 9.27 28.11 14.49
N ALA A 14 10.20 27.60 15.30
CA ALA A 14 11.55 27.22 14.86
C ALA A 14 11.57 25.98 13.95
N GLY A 15 10.43 25.32 13.74
CA GLY A 15 10.26 24.22 12.79
C GLY A 15 10.10 22.84 13.42
N ALA A 16 9.85 22.75 14.73
CA ALA A 16 9.47 21.48 15.34
C ALA A 16 8.07 21.04 14.85
N ASP A 17 7.92 19.76 14.53
CA ASP A 17 6.65 19.19 14.07
C ASP A 17 5.59 19.02 15.16
N ASP A 18 6.05 18.91 16.40
CA ASP A 18 5.24 18.66 17.59
C ASP A 18 6.05 18.95 18.85
N TYR A 19 5.35 19.16 19.96
CA TYR A 19 5.95 19.36 21.28
C TYR A 19 5.21 18.55 22.33
N LEU A 20 5.98 17.88 23.19
CA LEU A 20 5.45 17.11 24.32
C LEU A 20 6.19 17.55 25.59
N ASP A 21 5.45 18.14 26.53
CA ASP A 21 5.98 18.39 27.86
C ASP A 21 6.27 17.06 28.57
N CYS A 22 7.54 16.79 28.83
CA CYS A 22 8.04 15.63 29.56
C CYS A 22 7.96 15.81 31.09
N GLY A 23 7.37 16.91 31.58
CA GLY A 23 7.36 17.32 32.99
C GLY A 23 6.52 16.45 33.93
N VAL A 24 5.69 15.53 33.41
CA VAL A 24 4.98 14.48 34.15
C VAL A 24 5.13 13.19 33.36
N VAL A 25 5.25 12.05 34.05
CA VAL A 25 5.43 10.69 33.48
C VAL A 25 4.87 10.61 32.07
N LEU A 26 5.76 10.47 31.08
CA LEU A 26 5.37 10.36 29.68
C LEU A 26 4.47 9.15 29.51
N ASP A 27 3.23 9.40 29.13
CA ASP A 27 2.30 8.36 28.71
C ASP A 27 2.81 7.78 27.37
N PRO A 28 3.21 6.49 27.32
CA PRO A 28 3.70 5.87 26.10
C PRO A 28 2.65 5.86 24.98
N GLU A 29 1.36 5.74 25.31
CA GLU A 29 0.29 5.73 24.32
C GLU A 29 0.12 7.11 23.70
N ARG A 30 0.22 8.17 24.52
CA ARG A 30 0.23 9.56 24.03
C ARG A 30 1.42 9.80 23.11
N CYS A 31 2.62 9.37 23.50
CA CYS A 31 3.81 9.50 22.65
C CYS A 31 3.63 8.79 21.32
N LEU A 32 3.12 7.55 21.35
CA LEU A 32 2.86 6.76 20.16
C LEU A 32 1.81 7.44 19.25
N ALA A 33 0.76 8.02 19.83
CA ALA A 33 -0.27 8.73 19.08
C ALA A 33 0.31 9.96 18.34
N HIS A 34 1.13 10.75 19.02
CA HIS A 34 1.80 11.92 18.43
C HIS A 34 2.77 11.49 17.30
N ILE A 35 3.64 10.51 17.55
CA ILE A 35 4.55 9.96 16.52
C ILE A 35 3.75 9.45 15.32
N THR A 36 2.67 8.71 15.55
CA THR A 36 1.82 8.18 14.48
C THR A 36 1.16 9.32 13.69
N ALA A 37 0.71 10.40 14.33
CA ALA A 37 0.09 11.55 13.67
C ALA A 37 1.08 12.36 12.83
N ILE A 38 2.31 12.56 13.31
CA ILE A 38 3.40 13.23 12.57
C ILE A 38 3.82 12.36 11.39
N THR A 39 4.16 11.10 11.66
CA THR A 39 4.48 10.09 10.63
C THR A 39 3.35 10.02 9.62
N ARG A 40 2.10 10.22 10.07
CA ARG A 40 0.97 10.29 9.17
C ARG A 40 1.03 11.43 8.18
N ARG A 41 1.26 12.63 8.68
CA ARG A 41 1.39 13.82 7.83
C ARG A 41 2.56 13.67 6.84
N TYR A 42 3.68 13.08 7.24
CA TYR A 42 4.84 12.89 6.36
C TYR A 42 4.66 11.78 5.33
N LEU A 43 4.21 10.59 5.74
CA LEU A 43 4.01 9.47 4.81
C LEU A 43 2.80 9.67 3.89
N TRP A 44 1.82 10.49 4.31
CA TRP A 44 0.63 10.78 3.50
C TRP A 44 0.67 12.12 2.77
N LYS A 45 1.64 13.02 3.00
CA LYS A 45 1.75 14.32 2.28
C LYS A 45 1.86 14.15 0.76
N ASP A 46 2.44 13.03 0.30
CA ASP A 46 2.66 12.72 -1.13
C ASP A 46 1.77 11.60 -1.68
N ARG A 47 0.66 11.21 -1.00
CA ARG A 47 -0.19 10.12 -1.48
C ARG A 47 -1.66 10.50 -1.59
N PRO A 48 -2.19 10.70 -2.82
CA PRO A 48 -3.62 10.95 -3.02
C PRO A 48 -4.52 9.72 -2.82
N GLU A 49 -4.03 8.54 -2.41
CA GLU A 49 -4.75 7.29 -2.72
C GLU A 49 -4.74 6.23 -1.60
N ARG A 50 -5.90 6.13 -0.94
CA ARG A 50 -6.36 5.06 -0.04
C ARG A 50 -6.63 3.71 -0.75
N ALA A 51 -5.81 3.31 -1.72
CA ALA A 51 -6.04 2.07 -2.48
C ALA A 51 -4.76 1.25 -2.65
N ALA A 52 -3.76 1.49 -1.79
CA ALA A 52 -2.47 0.83 -1.89
C ALA A 52 -2.41 -0.40 -0.97
N VAL A 53 -2.49 -1.61 -1.53
CA VAL A 53 -2.14 -2.83 -0.78
C VAL A 53 -0.62 -2.93 -0.76
N LEU A 54 -0.04 -2.82 0.43
CA LEU A 54 1.37 -3.08 0.67
C LEU A 54 1.48 -4.50 1.24
N ILE A 55 2.22 -5.38 0.57
CA ILE A 55 2.50 -6.70 1.12
C ILE A 55 3.82 -6.61 1.90
N PRO A 56 3.83 -6.73 3.24
CA PRO A 56 5.06 -6.62 4.02
C PRO A 56 6.05 -7.73 3.65
N GLY A 57 7.32 -7.38 3.44
CA GLY A 57 8.42 -8.34 3.29
C GLY A 57 8.77 -8.78 1.86
N ASN A 58 7.98 -8.47 0.83
CA ASN A 58 8.26 -8.90 -0.55
C ASN A 58 8.45 -7.74 -1.56
N GLY A 59 8.29 -6.48 -1.15
CA GLY A 59 8.52 -5.32 -2.03
C GLY A 59 7.41 -5.07 -3.06
N LEU A 60 6.31 -5.83 -3.07
CA LEU A 60 5.16 -5.60 -3.96
C LEU A 60 4.20 -4.56 -3.37
N LYS A 61 3.88 -3.54 -4.16
CA LYS A 61 2.93 -2.48 -3.85
C LYS A 61 1.95 -2.34 -4.99
N ILE A 62 0.66 -2.53 -4.73
CA ILE A 62 -0.40 -2.39 -5.73
C ILE A 62 -1.24 -1.18 -5.40
N ASN A 63 -1.59 -0.40 -6.41
CA ASN A 63 -2.53 0.70 -6.33
C ASN A 63 -3.77 0.38 -7.17
N LEU A 64 -4.84 -0.01 -6.48
CA LEU A 64 -6.08 -0.47 -7.10
C LEU A 64 -6.80 0.66 -7.84
N LYS A 65 -6.73 1.90 -7.33
CA LYS A 65 -7.41 3.05 -7.94
C LYS A 65 -6.76 3.49 -9.26
N ARG A 66 -5.43 3.40 -9.37
CA ARG A 66 -4.69 3.80 -10.58
C ARG A 66 -4.42 2.65 -11.53
N GLY A 67 -4.76 1.41 -11.17
CA GLY A 67 -4.42 0.26 -11.99
C GLY A 67 -2.90 0.06 -12.13
N ARG A 68 -2.11 0.35 -11.08
CA ARG A 68 -0.63 0.28 -11.14
C ARG A 68 -0.07 -0.61 -10.06
N ALA A 69 0.95 -1.38 -10.40
CA ALA A 69 1.71 -2.18 -9.45
C ALA A 69 3.20 -1.81 -9.50
N TYR A 70 3.88 -1.94 -8.37
CA TYR A 70 5.29 -1.63 -8.21
C TYR A 70 5.97 -2.77 -7.48
N PHE A 71 7.18 -3.13 -7.88
CA PHE A 71 7.99 -4.16 -7.24
C PHE A 71 9.36 -3.59 -6.91
N HIS A 72 9.77 -3.66 -5.64
CA HIS A 72 10.98 -3.02 -5.12
C HIS A 72 11.11 -1.52 -5.48
N GLY A 73 9.97 -0.83 -5.61
CA GLY A 73 9.92 0.59 -5.98
C GLY A 73 9.87 0.87 -7.48
N GLU A 74 10.09 -0.13 -8.34
CA GLU A 74 9.99 0.02 -9.80
C GLU A 74 8.58 -0.28 -10.31
N ASN A 75 8.14 0.40 -11.37
CA ASN A 75 6.82 0.22 -11.95
C ASN A 75 6.74 -1.10 -12.75
N LEU A 76 5.81 -1.98 -12.39
CA LEU A 76 5.48 -3.17 -13.17
C LEU A 76 4.61 -2.76 -14.35
N SER A 77 5.17 -2.79 -15.55
CA SER A 77 4.40 -2.57 -16.78
C SER A 77 3.47 -3.76 -17.04
N LEU A 78 2.27 -3.75 -16.47
CA LEU A 78 1.26 -4.81 -16.63
C LEU A 78 0.22 -4.41 -17.68
N THR A 79 -0.26 -5.39 -18.45
CA THR A 79 -1.46 -5.19 -19.28
C THR A 79 -2.71 -5.15 -18.39
N PRO A 80 -3.85 -4.63 -18.86
CA PRO A 80 -5.08 -4.58 -18.06
C PRO A 80 -5.49 -5.96 -17.49
N LYS A 81 -5.43 -7.01 -18.30
CA LYS A 81 -5.72 -8.40 -17.86
C LYS A 81 -4.72 -8.89 -16.82
N GLN A 82 -3.42 -8.60 -16.99
CA GLN A 82 -2.40 -8.96 -15.99
C GLN A 82 -2.64 -8.24 -14.66
N PHE A 83 -3.05 -6.98 -14.72
CA PHE A 83 -3.36 -6.21 -13.51
C PHE A 83 -4.56 -6.81 -12.77
N ILE A 84 -5.64 -7.15 -13.48
CA ILE A 84 -6.83 -7.77 -12.87
C ILE A 84 -6.47 -9.10 -12.18
N VAL A 85 -5.73 -9.97 -12.87
CA VAL A 85 -5.27 -11.24 -12.27
C VAL A 85 -4.43 -10.99 -11.02
N LEU A 86 -3.48 -10.06 -11.08
CA LEU A 86 -2.64 -9.73 -9.92
C LEU A 86 -3.46 -9.13 -8.77
N GLN A 87 -4.44 -8.28 -9.08
CA GLN A 87 -5.33 -7.66 -8.10
C GLN A 87 -6.09 -8.74 -7.32
N ILE A 88 -6.75 -9.69 -7.99
CA ILE A 88 -7.53 -10.74 -7.33
C ILE A 88 -6.65 -11.59 -6.42
N LEU A 89 -5.45 -11.96 -6.88
CA LEU A 89 -4.50 -12.73 -6.09
C LEU A 89 -4.02 -11.99 -4.83
N VAL A 90 -3.93 -10.66 -4.89
CA VAL A 90 -3.54 -9.84 -3.75
C VAL A 90 -4.70 -9.55 -2.81
N GLU A 91 -5.92 -9.39 -3.33
CA GLU A 91 -7.13 -9.27 -2.52
C GLU A 91 -7.46 -10.55 -1.74
N ARG A 92 -7.19 -11.72 -2.34
CA ARG A 92 -7.37 -13.06 -1.71
C ARG A 92 -6.06 -13.68 -1.23
N MET A 93 -5.12 -12.85 -0.77
CA MET A 93 -3.82 -13.33 -0.33
C MET A 93 -3.95 -14.32 0.83
N GLY A 94 -3.30 -15.49 0.69
CA GLY A 94 -3.36 -16.56 1.68
C GLY A 94 -4.46 -17.59 1.42
N GLU A 95 -5.30 -17.38 0.41
CA GLU A 95 -6.34 -18.31 -0.03
C GLU A 95 -5.95 -18.98 -1.37
N VAL A 96 -6.51 -20.17 -1.62
CA VAL A 96 -6.40 -20.81 -2.93
C VAL A 96 -7.44 -20.18 -3.85
N VAL A 97 -6.98 -19.46 -4.88
CA VAL A 97 -7.85 -18.93 -5.94
C VAL A 97 -7.88 -19.93 -7.09
N THR A 98 -9.07 -20.37 -7.51
CA THR A 98 -9.19 -21.34 -8.60
C THR A 98 -8.96 -20.67 -9.95
N LYS A 99 -8.69 -21.50 -10.95
CA LYS A 99 -8.51 -21.04 -12.33
C LYS A 99 -9.81 -20.46 -12.89
N GLU A 100 -10.94 -21.08 -12.56
CA GLU A 100 -12.26 -20.64 -12.98
C GLU A 100 -12.57 -19.25 -12.43
N GLU A 101 -12.26 -18.99 -11.14
CA GLU A 101 -12.44 -17.67 -10.51
C GLU A 101 -11.60 -16.57 -11.18
N LEU A 102 -10.33 -16.88 -11.52
CA LEU A 102 -9.47 -15.94 -12.23
C LEU A 102 -9.96 -15.67 -13.65
N CYS A 103 -10.42 -16.70 -14.35
CA CYS A 103 -10.96 -16.56 -15.70
C CYS A 103 -12.25 -15.74 -15.72
N GLU A 104 -13.18 -16.02 -14.80
CA GLU A 104 -14.45 -15.30 -14.69
C GLU A 104 -14.22 -13.81 -14.43
N ALA A 105 -13.39 -13.48 -13.44
CA ALA A 105 -13.14 -12.11 -13.06
C ALA A 105 -12.29 -11.32 -14.08
N ALA A 106 -11.40 -11.99 -14.81
CA ALA A 106 -10.59 -11.31 -15.81
C ALA A 106 -11.26 -11.25 -17.19
N TRP A 107 -12.17 -12.16 -17.56
CA TRP A 107 -12.79 -12.24 -18.90
C TRP A 107 -14.33 -12.09 -18.97
N GLU A 108 -15.03 -11.89 -17.85
CA GLU A 108 -16.40 -11.37 -17.63
C GLU A 108 -17.59 -11.76 -18.55
N THR A 109 -17.45 -12.43 -19.70
CA THR A 109 -18.59 -12.90 -20.52
C THR A 109 -18.19 -13.86 -21.65
N ASP A 110 -16.92 -13.84 -22.07
CA ASP A 110 -16.41 -14.80 -23.05
C ASP A 110 -15.72 -15.93 -22.29
N HIS A 111 -16.43 -17.06 -22.12
CA HIS A 111 -15.74 -18.35 -22.00
C HIS A 111 -15.09 -18.67 -23.35
N ASP A 112 -14.09 -17.87 -23.67
CA ASP A 112 -13.27 -18.02 -24.84
C ASP A 112 -12.60 -19.39 -24.71
N VAL A 113 -12.66 -20.19 -25.77
CA VAL A 113 -12.14 -21.57 -25.79
C VAL A 113 -10.63 -21.62 -25.45
N TYR A 114 -9.97 -20.46 -25.41
CA TYR A 114 -8.56 -20.24 -25.11
C TYR A 114 -8.27 -19.53 -23.77
N ALA A 115 -9.28 -19.28 -22.93
CA ALA A 115 -9.12 -18.56 -21.66
C ALA A 115 -8.06 -19.21 -20.74
N ASP A 116 -7.96 -20.54 -20.80
CA ASP A 116 -7.00 -21.34 -20.04
C ASP A 116 -5.54 -21.02 -20.38
N ASP A 117 -5.20 -21.03 -21.67
CA ASP A 117 -3.83 -20.79 -22.12
C ASP A 117 -3.47 -19.30 -22.03
N ALA A 118 -4.45 -18.41 -22.22
CA ALA A 118 -4.30 -17.00 -21.95
C ALA A 118 -3.98 -16.74 -20.47
N LEU A 119 -4.71 -17.36 -19.54
CA LEU A 119 -4.44 -17.20 -18.10
C LEU A 119 -3.03 -17.69 -17.75
N LYS A 120 -2.63 -18.87 -18.24
CA LYS A 120 -1.26 -19.39 -18.04
C LYS A 120 -0.21 -18.40 -18.54
N TYR A 121 -0.41 -17.81 -19.72
CA TYR A 121 0.49 -16.79 -20.27
C TYR A 121 0.56 -15.56 -19.37
N HIS A 122 -0.58 -15.03 -18.92
CA HIS A 122 -0.61 -13.85 -18.04
C HIS A 122 0.05 -14.12 -16.69
N VAL A 123 -0.22 -15.25 -16.05
CA VAL A 123 0.43 -15.65 -14.79
C VAL A 123 1.93 -15.80 -14.97
N ARG A 124 2.38 -16.42 -16.07
CA ARG A 124 3.81 -16.53 -16.41
C ARG A 124 4.46 -15.16 -16.55
N GLU A 125 3.84 -14.24 -17.27
CA GLU A 125 4.37 -12.89 -17.45
C GLU A 125 4.40 -12.08 -16.16
N ILE A 126 3.40 -12.25 -15.29
CA ILE A 126 3.40 -11.63 -13.96
C ILE A 126 4.58 -12.16 -13.13
N ARG A 127 4.76 -13.48 -13.06
CA ARG A 127 5.90 -14.10 -12.35
C ARG A 127 7.24 -13.60 -12.88
N ARG A 128 7.42 -13.58 -14.20
CA ARG A 128 8.63 -13.08 -14.86
C ARG A 128 8.96 -11.62 -14.46
N LYS A 129 7.94 -10.79 -14.25
CA LYS A 129 8.12 -9.39 -13.85
C LYS A 129 8.36 -9.22 -12.34
N LEU A 130 7.97 -10.20 -11.53
CA LEU A 130 8.18 -10.24 -10.08
C LEU A 130 9.49 -10.94 -9.67
N GLY A 131 10.20 -11.56 -10.61
CA GLY A 131 11.41 -12.34 -10.33
C GLY A 131 11.13 -13.82 -10.20
#